data_AF-A0AAW8KL59-F1
#
_entry.id   AF-A0AAW8KL59-F1
#
_cell.length_a   1.000
_cell.length_b   1.000
_cell.length_c   1.000
_cell.angle_alpha   90.00
_cell.angle_beta   90.00
_cell.angle_gamma   90.00
#
_symmetry.space_group_name_H-M   'P 1'
#
loop_
_entity.id
_entity.type
_entity.pdbx_description
1 polymer ?
#
loop_
_entity_poly.entity_id
_entity_poly.type
_entity_poly.pdbx_seq_one_letter_code
_entity_poly.pdbx_strand_id
1 'polypeptide(L)'
;MTRVNANGYFDEEDSEEQRYEKKKVLNEQRTKEYLAGKYERGGGVVDPLPDDAPFFVKDYYDYYKTDRGYHKRSLNSNDGWNVTG
;
A
#
# COMPACT_ATOMS: atom_id res chain seq x y z
N MET A 1 -7.10 8.97 1.51
CA MET A 1 -7.74 7.72 1.96
C MET A 1 -8.10 7.75 3.45
N THR A 2 -8.61 8.87 3.99
CA THR A 2 -8.86 9.01 5.44
C THR A 2 -9.99 8.10 5.93
N ARG A 3 -11.10 7.99 5.19
CA ARG A 3 -12.19 7.03 5.49
C ARG A 3 -11.67 5.59 5.48
N VAL A 4 -11.00 5.17 4.41
CA VAL A 4 -10.51 3.79 4.27
C VAL A 4 -9.51 3.41 5.35
N ASN A 5 -8.63 4.34 5.75
CA ASN A 5 -7.72 4.07 6.85
C ASN A 5 -8.44 3.89 8.19
N ALA A 6 -9.57 4.59 8.39
CA ALA A 6 -10.36 4.48 9.62
C ALA A 6 -11.27 3.26 9.62
N ASN A 7 -11.94 2.96 8.51
CA ASN A 7 -13.07 2.03 8.48
C ASN A 7 -12.83 0.82 7.58
N GLY A 8 -11.73 0.74 6.83
CA GLY A 8 -11.57 -0.28 5.79
C GLY A 8 -12.20 0.14 4.45
N TYR A 9 -12.01 -0.66 3.42
CA TYR A 9 -12.37 -0.27 2.05
C TYR A 9 -13.89 -0.18 1.86
N PHE A 10 -14.60 -1.14 2.44
CA PHE A 10 -16.06 -1.33 2.45
C PHE A 10 -16.67 -1.10 3.84
N ASP A 11 -16.00 -0.31 4.69
CA ASP A 11 -16.38 -0.04 6.09
C ASP A 11 -16.41 -1.31 6.99
N GLU A 12 -15.72 -2.38 6.58
CA GLU A 12 -15.59 -3.65 7.30
C GLU A 12 -14.87 -3.54 8.65
N GLU A 13 -14.19 -2.42 8.89
CA GLU A 13 -13.45 -2.10 10.12
C GLU A 13 -13.98 -0.86 10.85
N ASP A 14 -15.25 -0.48 10.67
CA ASP A 14 -15.86 0.66 11.37
C ASP A 14 -16.14 0.36 12.86
N SER A 15 -15.07 0.11 13.62
CA SER A 15 -15.09 -0.09 15.07
C SER A 15 -14.05 0.80 15.74
N GLU A 16 -14.37 1.31 16.93
CA GLU A 16 -13.41 2.05 17.76
C GLU A 16 -12.18 1.19 18.09
N GLU A 17 -12.38 -0.07 18.45
CA GLU A 17 -11.31 -0.99 18.85
C GLU A 17 -10.32 -1.21 17.70
N GLN A 18 -10.83 -1.53 16.50
CA GLN A 18 -9.99 -1.73 15.30
C GLN A 18 -9.23 -0.45 14.93
N ARG A 19 -9.89 0.71 15.00
CA ARG A 19 -9.24 2.01 14.80
C ARG A 19 -8.14 2.27 15.81
N TYR A 20 -8.35 1.91 17.07
CA TYR A 20 -7.38 2.11 18.13
C TYR A 20 -6.14 1.22 17.93
N GLU A 21 -6.34 -0.06 17.62
CA GLU A 21 -5.24 -0.99 17.34
C GLU A 21 -4.45 -0.58 16.08
N LYS A 22 -5.12 -0.14 15.01
CA LYS A 22 -4.45 0.45 13.84
C LYS A 22 -3.59 1.66 14.19
N LYS A 23 -4.08 2.55 15.05
CA LYS A 23 -3.33 3.73 15.49
C LYS A 23 -2.09 3.35 16.31
N LYS A 24 -2.16 2.30 17.14
CA LYS A 24 -0.98 1.79 17.87
C LYS A 24 0.08 1.31 16.89
N VAL A 25 -0.28 0.43 15.96
CA VAL A 25 0.65 -0.11 14.95
C VAL A 25 1.27 1.03 14.12
N LEU A 26 0.46 2.00 13.69
CA LEU A 26 0.92 3.13 12.90
C LEU A 26 1.90 4.03 13.69
N ASN A 27 1.64 4.28 14.97
CA ASN A 27 2.52 5.08 15.82
C ASN A 27 3.85 4.36 16.12
N GLU A 28 3.80 3.05 16.33
CA GLU A 28 5.02 2.25 16.49
C GLU A 28 5.88 2.31 15.23
N GLN A 29 5.27 2.15 14.05
CA GLN A 29 5.98 2.24 12.77
C GLN A 29 6.62 3.62 12.59
N ARG A 30 5.85 4.70 12.79
CA ARG A 30 6.36 6.08 12.69
C ARG A 30 7.55 6.34 13.60
N THR A 31 7.50 5.82 14.82
CA THR A 31 8.58 5.98 15.80
C THR A 31 9.85 5.26 15.31
N LYS A 32 9.71 4.02 14.81
CA LYS A 32 10.83 3.26 14.25
C LYS A 32 11.45 3.97 13.04
N GLU A 33 10.63 4.44 12.11
CA GLU A 33 11.08 5.13 10.89
C GLU A 33 11.77 6.45 11.21
N TYR A 34 11.22 7.22 12.17
CA TYR A 34 11.82 8.48 12.60
C TYR A 34 13.20 8.25 13.23
N LEU A 35 13.34 7.24 14.10
CA LEU A 35 14.62 6.86 14.69
C LEU A 35 15.64 6.39 13.64
N ALA A 36 15.18 5.67 12.60
CA ALA A 36 16.04 5.16 11.54
C ALA A 36 16.37 6.22 10.46
N GLY A 37 15.65 7.33 10.40
CA GLY A 37 15.77 8.34 9.35
C GLY A 37 15.35 7.85 7.95
N LYS A 38 14.61 6.74 7.88
CA LYS A 38 14.16 6.11 6.63
C LYS A 38 12.73 5.62 6.79
N TYR A 39 11.92 5.81 5.75
CA TYR A 39 10.53 5.38 5.70
C TYR A 39 10.40 4.04 4.97
N GLU A 40 9.57 3.16 5.51
CA GLU A 40 9.20 1.90 4.87
C GLU A 40 8.18 2.16 3.77
N ARG A 41 8.33 1.44 2.66
CA ARG A 41 7.49 1.58 1.48
C ARG A 41 6.58 0.37 1.36
N GLY A 42 5.31 0.62 1.03
CA GLY A 42 4.27 -0.41 0.97
C GLY A 42 4.39 -1.37 -0.22
N GLY A 43 5.37 -1.15 -1.12
CA GLY A 43 5.51 -1.91 -2.36
C GLY A 43 4.59 -1.38 -3.46
N GLY A 44 5.07 -1.41 -4.70
CA GLY A 44 4.23 -1.14 -5.87
C GLY A 44 3.46 -2.38 -6.31
N VAL A 45 2.99 -2.35 -7.55
CA VAL A 45 2.33 -3.52 -8.16
C VAL A 45 3.28 -4.74 -8.14
N VAL A 46 2.70 -5.92 -7.88
CA VAL A 46 3.42 -7.20 -7.82
C VAL A 46 4.33 -7.38 -9.03
N ASP A 47 5.54 -7.87 -8.81
CA ASP A 47 6.55 -8.09 -9.86
C ASP A 47 7.63 -9.03 -9.29
N PRO A 48 7.79 -10.27 -9.81
CA PRO A 48 7.12 -10.82 -11.00
C PRO A 48 5.65 -11.19 -10.76
N LEU A 49 4.85 -11.15 -11.82
CA LEU A 49 3.45 -11.55 -11.82
C LEU A 49 3.33 -13.09 -11.76
N PRO A 50 2.59 -13.67 -10.79
CA PRO A 50 2.33 -15.11 -10.78
C PRO A 50 1.53 -15.57 -12.01
N ASP A 51 1.88 -16.73 -12.57
CA ASP A 51 1.23 -17.28 -13.77
C ASP A 51 -0.26 -17.57 -13.57
N ASP A 52 -0.64 -17.99 -12.35
CA ASP A 52 -2.00 -18.32 -11.93
C ASP A 52 -2.78 -17.10 -11.39
N ALA A 53 -2.23 -15.89 -11.50
CA ALA A 53 -2.89 -14.68 -11.04
C ALA A 53 -4.27 -14.48 -11.73
N PRO A 54 -5.31 -14.05 -11.00
CA PRO A 54 -6.60 -13.69 -11.58
C PRO A 54 -6.46 -12.60 -12.66
N PHE A 55 -7.33 -12.62 -13.66
CA PHE A 55 -7.26 -11.67 -14.78
C PHE A 55 -7.18 -10.20 -14.35
N PHE A 56 -7.93 -9.78 -13.32
CA PHE A 56 -7.89 -8.39 -12.86
C PHE A 56 -6.50 -7.98 -12.31
N VAL A 57 -5.74 -8.92 -11.74
CA VAL A 57 -4.37 -8.67 -11.28
C VAL A 57 -3.44 -8.54 -12.48
N LYS A 58 -3.64 -9.38 -13.51
CA LYS A 58 -2.89 -9.33 -14.77
C LYS A 58 -3.11 -8.00 -15.50
N ASP A 59 -4.37 -7.58 -15.65
CA ASP A 59 -4.72 -6.29 -16.29
C ASP A 59 -4.16 -5.08 -15.50
N TYR A 60 -4.21 -5.14 -14.16
CA TYR A 60 -3.62 -4.13 -13.31
C TYR A 60 -2.08 -4.08 -13.41
N TYR A 61 -1.44 -5.25 -13.46
CA TYR A 61 -0.01 -5.39 -13.73
C TYR A 61 0.37 -4.77 -15.07
N ASP A 62 -0.33 -5.14 -16.14
CA ASP A 62 -0.06 -4.65 -17.49
C ASP A 62 -0.11 -3.13 -17.55
N TYR A 63 -1.08 -2.50 -16.87
CA TYR A 63 -1.14 -1.04 -16.81
C TYR A 63 0.08 -0.42 -16.11
N TYR A 64 0.53 -0.95 -14.96
CA TYR A 64 1.57 -0.30 -14.15
C TYR A 64 3.01 -0.74 -14.44
N LYS A 65 3.21 -1.89 -15.09
CA LYS A 65 4.51 -2.54 -15.28
C LYS A 65 4.93 -2.66 -16.75
N THR A 66 4.07 -2.28 -17.69
CA THR A 66 4.41 -2.19 -19.12
C THR A 66 4.35 -0.74 -19.62
N ASP A 67 4.80 -0.51 -20.85
CA ASP A 67 4.87 0.81 -21.48
C ASP A 67 3.53 1.59 -21.49
N ARG A 68 2.39 0.91 -21.32
CA ARG A 68 1.07 1.54 -21.31
C ARG A 68 0.90 2.57 -20.20
N GLY A 69 1.43 2.30 -18.99
CA GLY A 69 1.28 3.18 -17.83
C GLY A 69 2.48 3.18 -16.88
N TYR A 70 3.55 2.45 -17.20
CA TYR A 70 4.78 2.48 -16.43
C TYR A 70 5.45 3.86 -16.52
N HIS A 71 5.95 4.32 -15.37
CA HIS A 71 6.89 5.44 -15.33
C HIS A 71 7.90 5.23 -14.20
N LYS A 72 9.19 5.49 -14.48
CA LYS A 72 10.30 5.30 -13.52
C LYS A 72 10.19 6.09 -12.21
N ARG A 73 9.36 7.14 -12.19
CA ARG A 73 9.07 7.96 -10.98
C ARG A 73 7.68 7.70 -10.39
N SER A 74 6.89 6.82 -11.01
CA SER A 74 5.59 6.43 -10.47
C SER A 74 5.81 5.54 -9.26
N LEU A 75 5.30 5.94 -8.10
CA LEU A 75 5.43 5.12 -6.90
C LEU A 75 4.69 3.80 -7.07
N ASN A 76 3.47 3.82 -7.61
CA ASN A 76 2.67 2.62 -7.81
C ASN A 76 3.33 1.60 -8.76
N SER A 77 4.11 2.06 -9.75
CA SER A 77 4.86 1.17 -10.64
C SER A 77 6.09 0.53 -9.98
N ASN A 78 6.61 1.14 -8.91
CA ASN A 78 7.90 0.77 -8.30
C ASN A 78 7.71 0.38 -6.82
N ASP A 79 7.97 1.31 -5.89
CA ASP A 79 8.07 0.98 -4.45
C ASP A 79 6.79 1.26 -3.64
N GLY A 80 5.73 1.79 -4.25
CA GLY A 80 4.50 2.17 -3.54
C GLY A 80 4.65 3.43 -2.69
N TRP A 81 3.64 3.79 -1.89
CA TRP A 81 3.70 4.91 -0.95
C TRP A 81 4.34 4.51 0.39
N ASN A 82 4.60 5.48 1.27
CA ASN A 82 5.06 5.16 2.63
C ASN A 82 3.97 4.40 3.36
N VAL A 83 4.34 3.40 4.15
CA VAL A 83 3.38 2.61 4.95
C VAL A 83 2.60 3.52 5.91
N THR A 84 3.23 4.60 6.39
CA THR A 84 2.63 5.52 7.37
C THR A 84 1.78 6.64 6.81
N GLY A 85 1.66 6.73 5.48
CA GLY A 85 1.04 7.86 4.77
C GLY A 85 1.99 9.05 4.57
#